data_AF-A0A838DPQ3-F1
#
_entry.id   AF-A0A838DPQ3-F1
#
_cell.length_a   1.000
_cell.length_b   1.000
_cell.length_c   1.000
_cell.angle_alpha   90.00
_cell.angle_beta   90.00
_cell.angle_gamma   90.00
#
_symmetry.space_group_name_H-M   'P 1'
#
loop_
_entity.id
_entity.type
_entity.pdbx_description
1 polymer ?
#
loop_
_entity_poly.entity_id
_entity_poly.type
_entity_poly.pdbx_seq_one_letter_code
_entity_poly.pdbx_strand_id
1 'polypeptide(L)'
;MLRPIFKSAQSIRAVVGLAPLNRLSAFQKLRDFGAEVYVYVADTNTIFHPKIYFGAANARAWAMVGSANLTQNGLLANVERNLFITGQRHTEPFISLEAQIAAFREQAYPFDTAMEQKLREIERSLGTNPPEGEYKRRLIAHGITPKKKAGYAIPQEAQQVALDTLMEFARDTRLEYAYQMLLLLILLQYSDEHGLFSVRETADRFSAFYRLRQEADLPLEKRYAGSRRAVVDNVDVSRSEMENMLKVSPFPRFERQGLLDISEDGQSFIVNAALLAALSPAHKQVLRTLAIRRLAAHFGEDEAEIEGMVMQAIG
;
A
#
# COMPACT_ATOMS: atom_id res chain seq x y z
N MET A 1 -11.59 -25.09 15.62
CA MET A 1 -10.34 -24.48 15.15
C MET A 1 -10.35 -22.95 15.20
N LEU A 2 -11.35 -22.25 14.65
CA LEU A 2 -11.33 -20.77 14.55
C LEU A 2 -11.76 -20.00 15.82
N ARG A 3 -12.47 -20.66 16.74
CA ARG A 3 -13.00 -20.04 17.97
C ARG A 3 -11.97 -19.25 18.80
N PRO A 4 -10.72 -19.72 19.02
CA PRO A 4 -9.73 -18.95 19.76
C PRO A 4 -9.35 -17.64 19.06
N ILE A 5 -9.17 -17.67 17.74
CA ILE A 5 -8.82 -16.50 16.91
C ILE A 5 -9.94 -15.45 16.97
N PHE A 6 -11.20 -15.90 16.90
CA PHE A 6 -12.36 -15.01 16.97
C PHE A 6 -12.53 -14.38 18.37
N LYS A 7 -12.21 -15.10 19.44
CA LYS A 7 -12.32 -14.55 20.80
C LYS A 7 -11.31 -13.43 21.09
N SER A 8 -10.14 -13.44 20.46
CA SER A 8 -9.11 -12.42 20.66
C SER A 8 -9.23 -11.21 19.72
N ALA A 9 -10.09 -11.28 18.71
CA ALA A 9 -10.23 -10.22 17.72
C ALA A 9 -11.16 -9.11 18.24
N GLN A 10 -10.72 -7.85 18.12
CA GLN A 10 -11.59 -6.69 18.42
C GLN A 10 -12.72 -6.54 17.40
N SER A 11 -12.47 -6.93 16.16
CA SER A 11 -13.42 -6.87 15.05
C SER A 11 -13.19 -8.05 14.12
N ILE A 12 -14.27 -8.69 13.68
CA ILE A 12 -14.24 -9.79 12.71
C ILE A 12 -15.19 -9.44 11.59
N ARG A 13 -14.71 -9.56 10.34
CA ARG A 13 -15.52 -9.30 9.15
C ARG A 13 -15.37 -10.44 8.16
N ALA A 14 -16.44 -10.78 7.46
CA ALA A 14 -16.43 -11.79 6.42
C ALA A 14 -17.17 -11.29 5.18
N VAL A 15 -16.50 -11.23 4.04
CA VAL A 15 -17.14 -11.04 2.74
C VAL A 15 -17.19 -12.38 2.04
N VAL A 16 -18.39 -12.88 1.76
CA VAL A 16 -18.60 -14.24 1.27
C VAL A 16 -19.44 -14.20 -0.01
N GLY A 17 -18.98 -14.90 -1.03
CA GLY A 17 -19.71 -15.07 -2.28
C GLY A 17 -21.03 -15.81 -2.06
N LEU A 18 -22.10 -15.28 -2.63
CA LEU A 18 -23.40 -15.94 -2.63
C LEU A 18 -23.46 -16.91 -3.81
N ALA A 19 -23.63 -18.19 -3.50
CA ALA A 19 -23.66 -19.28 -4.47
C ALA A 19 -24.64 -20.37 -4.01
N PRO A 20 -25.18 -21.20 -4.92
CA PRO A 20 -26.12 -22.27 -4.57
C PRO A 20 -25.60 -23.27 -3.52
N LEU A 21 -24.27 -23.42 -3.45
CA LEU A 21 -23.60 -24.30 -2.49
C LEU A 21 -23.52 -23.70 -1.08
N ASN A 22 -23.68 -22.37 -0.94
CA ASN A 22 -23.53 -21.66 0.32
C ASN A 22 -24.90 -21.56 1.01
N ARG A 23 -25.06 -22.29 2.10
CA ARG A 23 -26.33 -22.32 2.86
C ARG A 23 -26.47 -21.13 3.80
N LEU A 24 -27.71 -20.73 4.06
CA LEU A 24 -28.08 -19.69 5.03
C LEU A 24 -27.42 -19.92 6.39
N SER A 25 -27.38 -21.18 6.82
CA SER A 25 -26.79 -21.61 8.09
C SER A 25 -25.29 -21.31 8.21
N ALA A 26 -24.55 -21.21 7.10
CA ALA A 26 -23.14 -20.83 7.13
C ALA A 26 -22.96 -19.35 7.51
N PHE A 27 -23.80 -18.46 6.95
CA PHE A 27 -23.76 -17.03 7.28
C PHE A 27 -24.21 -16.78 8.72
N GLN A 28 -25.27 -17.47 9.17
CA GLN A 28 -25.71 -17.44 10.57
C GLN A 28 -24.59 -17.86 11.51
N LYS A 29 -23.91 -18.96 11.21
CA LYS A 29 -22.81 -19.46 12.05
C LYS A 29 -21.63 -18.48 12.13
N LEU A 30 -21.31 -17.77 11.04
CA LEU A 30 -20.29 -16.71 11.07
C LEU A 30 -20.73 -15.54 11.95
N ARG A 31 -21.99 -15.11 11.85
CA ARG A 31 -22.56 -14.07 12.71
C ARG A 31 -22.59 -14.48 14.19
N ASP A 32 -22.93 -15.73 14.50
CA ASP A 32 -22.91 -16.29 15.86
C ASP A 32 -21.49 -16.33 16.45
N PHE A 33 -20.46 -16.28 15.61
CA PHE A 33 -19.07 -16.09 16.02
C PHE A 33 -18.66 -14.63 16.25
N GLY A 34 -19.60 -13.68 16.13
CA GLY A 34 -19.36 -12.25 16.29
C GLY A 34 -18.82 -11.57 15.02
N ALA A 35 -18.92 -12.21 13.85
CA ALA A 35 -18.50 -11.59 12.60
C ALA A 35 -19.57 -10.68 12.01
N GLU A 36 -19.15 -9.52 11.52
CA GLU A 36 -19.91 -8.72 10.55
C GLU A 36 -19.86 -9.44 9.19
N VAL A 37 -20.99 -10.00 8.76
CA VAL A 37 -21.07 -10.79 7.53
C VAL A 37 -21.63 -9.94 6.40
N TYR A 38 -20.96 -10.03 5.25
CA TYR A 38 -21.34 -9.37 4.01
C TYR A 38 -21.47 -10.42 2.89
N VAL A 39 -22.58 -10.37 2.15
CA VAL A 39 -22.87 -11.29 1.05
C VAL A 39 -22.58 -10.62 -0.29
N TYR A 40 -21.62 -11.16 -1.03
CA TYR A 40 -21.22 -10.65 -2.34
C TYR A 40 -22.00 -11.39 -3.43
N VAL A 41 -22.60 -10.63 -4.35
CA VAL A 41 -23.36 -11.21 -5.48
C VAL A 41 -22.61 -10.93 -6.77
N ALA A 42 -22.15 -12.01 -7.40
CA ALA A 42 -21.39 -11.95 -8.64
C ALA A 42 -22.29 -11.82 -9.88
N ASP A 43 -21.78 -11.19 -10.93
CA ASP A 43 -22.47 -11.03 -12.22
C ASP A 43 -22.79 -12.38 -12.87
N THR A 44 -23.74 -12.35 -13.81
CA THR A 44 -24.05 -13.49 -14.69
C THR A 44 -22.77 -13.93 -15.40
N ASN A 45 -22.37 -15.20 -15.25
CA ASN A 45 -21.11 -15.80 -15.74
C ASN A 45 -19.83 -15.48 -14.95
N THR A 46 -19.93 -14.87 -13.76
CA THR A 46 -18.78 -14.71 -12.86
C THR A 46 -19.03 -15.37 -11.51
N ILE A 47 -17.94 -15.71 -10.82
CA ILE A 47 -17.95 -16.25 -9.47
C ILE A 47 -17.09 -15.38 -8.56
N PHE A 48 -17.54 -15.19 -7.32
CA PHE A 48 -16.71 -14.60 -6.28
C PHE A 48 -15.78 -15.70 -5.73
N HIS A 49 -14.55 -15.72 -6.23
CA HIS A 49 -13.55 -16.75 -5.93
C HIS A 49 -12.31 -16.34 -5.10
N PRO A 50 -12.19 -15.12 -4.50
CA PRO A 50 -11.10 -14.83 -3.57
C PRO A 50 -11.12 -15.74 -2.34
N LYS A 51 -9.93 -16.10 -1.85
CA LYS A 51 -9.71 -16.86 -0.60
C LYS A 51 -8.56 -16.19 0.14
N ILE A 52 -8.92 -15.09 0.80
CA ILE A 52 -8.00 -14.21 1.50
C ILE A 52 -8.38 -14.26 2.97
N TYR A 53 -7.40 -14.57 3.82
CA TYR A 53 -7.51 -14.43 5.26
C TYR A 53 -6.53 -13.34 5.66
N PHE A 54 -7.02 -12.33 6.39
CA PHE A 54 -6.24 -11.16 6.76
C PHE A 54 -6.44 -10.87 8.23
N GLY A 55 -5.36 -10.54 8.93
CA GLY A 55 -5.42 -10.04 10.29
C GLY A 55 -4.37 -8.97 10.53
N ALA A 56 -4.75 -7.96 11.29
CA ALA A 56 -3.87 -6.86 11.66
C ALA A 56 -4.00 -6.57 13.16
N ALA A 57 -2.88 -6.22 13.77
CA ALA A 57 -2.79 -5.75 15.14
C ALA A 57 -1.70 -4.69 15.24
N ASN A 58 -2.07 -3.47 15.64
CA ASN A 58 -1.19 -2.31 15.65
C ASN A 58 -0.52 -2.12 14.26
N ALA A 59 0.80 -1.93 14.23
CA ALA A 59 1.59 -1.78 13.00
C ALA A 59 1.88 -3.11 12.27
N ARG A 60 1.42 -4.26 12.77
CA ARG A 60 1.72 -5.58 12.19
C ARG A 60 0.52 -6.17 11.49
N ALA A 61 0.75 -6.85 10.37
CA ALA A 61 -0.26 -7.60 9.65
C ALA A 61 0.23 -8.98 9.25
N TRP A 62 -0.73 -9.87 9.00
CA TRP A 62 -0.53 -11.15 8.35
C TRP A 62 -1.63 -11.38 7.32
N ALA A 63 -1.29 -12.12 6.27
CA ALA A 63 -2.22 -12.55 5.26
C ALA A 63 -1.95 -14.00 4.87
N MET A 64 -3.01 -14.75 4.61
CA MET A 64 -2.96 -16.05 3.95
C MET A 64 -3.78 -15.97 2.67
N VAL A 65 -3.14 -16.16 1.52
CA VAL A 65 -3.77 -16.08 0.20
C VAL A 65 -3.49 -17.38 -0.54
N GLY A 66 -4.53 -18.00 -1.10
CA GLY A 66 -4.34 -19.28 -1.78
C GLY A 66 -5.61 -19.96 -2.26
N SER A 67 -5.58 -21.29 -2.31
CA SER A 67 -6.68 -22.12 -2.80
C SER A 67 -7.62 -22.62 -1.70
N ALA A 68 -7.24 -22.50 -0.43
CA ALA A 68 -8.02 -23.02 0.70
C ALA A 68 -9.32 -22.25 0.95
N ASN A 69 -10.45 -22.88 0.67
CA ASN A 69 -11.76 -22.39 1.09
C ASN A 69 -11.94 -22.48 2.61
N LEU A 70 -12.81 -21.64 3.18
CA LEU A 70 -13.20 -21.72 4.59
C LEU A 70 -14.18 -22.89 4.84
N THR A 71 -13.68 -24.10 4.62
CA THR A 71 -14.41 -25.37 4.82
C THR A 71 -13.51 -26.35 5.54
N GLN A 72 -14.10 -27.40 6.12
CA GLN A 72 -13.30 -28.44 6.77
C GLN A 72 -12.31 -29.08 5.80
N ASN A 73 -12.77 -29.40 4.58
CA ASN A 73 -11.91 -30.02 3.57
C ASN A 73 -10.83 -29.06 3.05
N GLY A 74 -11.18 -27.80 2.81
CA GLY A 74 -10.22 -26.77 2.37
C GLY A 74 -9.16 -26.44 3.43
N LEU A 75 -9.39 -26.74 4.71
CA LEU A 75 -8.42 -26.49 5.77
C LEU A 75 -7.65 -27.73 6.23
N LEU A 76 -8.18 -28.94 6.04
CA LEU A 76 -7.63 -30.16 6.66
C LEU A 76 -7.40 -31.34 5.72
N ALA A 77 -8.05 -31.40 4.56
CA ALA A 77 -8.10 -32.63 3.76
C ALA A 77 -7.63 -32.45 2.31
N ASN A 78 -8.04 -31.37 1.66
CA ASN A 78 -7.68 -31.09 0.28
C ASN A 78 -6.18 -30.78 0.15
N VAL A 79 -5.63 -31.08 -1.02
CA VAL A 79 -4.32 -30.57 -1.42
C VAL A 79 -4.49 -29.09 -1.78
N GLU A 80 -4.10 -28.22 -0.86
CA GLU A 80 -4.23 -26.78 -1.00
C GLU A 80 -2.85 -26.11 -0.98
N ARG A 81 -2.72 -24.98 -1.68
CA ARG A 81 -1.53 -24.14 -1.62
C ARG A 81 -1.92 -22.76 -1.13
N ASN A 82 -1.27 -22.33 -0.06
CA ASN A 82 -1.47 -21.01 0.52
C ASN A 82 -0.11 -20.36 0.76
N LEU A 83 -0.01 -19.07 0.43
CA LEU A 83 1.10 -18.22 0.79
C LEU A 83 0.75 -17.52 2.11
N PHE A 84 1.59 -17.70 3.13
CA PHE A 84 1.48 -17.00 4.41
C PHE A 84 2.51 -15.88 4.48
N ILE A 85 2.06 -14.65 4.67
CA ILE A 85 2.88 -13.43 4.66
C ILE A 85 2.69 -12.70 5.97
N THR A 86 3.76 -12.16 6.54
CA THR A 86 3.72 -11.28 7.72
C THR A 86 4.59 -10.05 7.49
N GLY A 87 4.22 -8.90 8.05
CA GLY A 87 4.98 -7.68 7.87
C GLY A 87 4.36 -6.47 8.53
N GLN A 88 4.75 -5.28 8.06
CA GLN A 88 4.18 -4.01 8.50
C GLN A 88 2.83 -3.80 7.80
N ARG A 89 1.80 -3.42 8.54
CA ARG A 89 0.41 -3.29 8.04
C ARG A 89 0.29 -2.26 6.91
N HIS A 90 1.01 -1.15 7.02
CA HIS A 90 0.91 -0.03 6.07
C HIS A 90 2.02 -0.07 5.00
N THR A 91 2.43 -1.28 4.62
CA THR A 91 3.35 -1.51 3.48
C THR A 91 2.73 -2.54 2.53
N GLU A 92 3.26 -2.65 1.32
CA GLU A 92 2.89 -3.75 0.44
C GLU A 92 3.28 -5.11 1.04
N PRO A 93 2.53 -6.20 0.75
CA PRO A 93 1.27 -6.23 -0.03
C PRO A 93 0.01 -5.89 0.79
N PHE A 94 0.15 -5.51 2.07
CA PHE A 94 -0.97 -5.42 3.01
C PHE A 94 -1.92 -4.27 2.72
N ILE A 95 -1.39 -3.11 2.32
CA ILE A 95 -2.21 -1.98 1.84
C ILE A 95 -3.12 -2.45 0.71
N SER A 96 -2.55 -3.16 -0.26
CA SER A 96 -3.32 -3.59 -1.43
C SER A 96 -4.38 -4.63 -1.09
N LEU A 97 -4.07 -5.54 -0.17
CA LEU A 97 -5.04 -6.52 0.33
C LEU A 97 -6.18 -5.83 1.10
N GLU A 98 -5.89 -4.87 1.98
CA GLU A 98 -6.93 -4.13 2.72
C GLU A 98 -7.84 -3.34 1.77
N ALA A 99 -7.25 -2.64 0.79
CA ALA A 99 -8.00 -1.90 -0.24
C ALA A 99 -8.93 -2.83 -1.04
N GLN A 100 -8.44 -3.99 -1.45
CA GLN A 100 -9.23 -4.97 -2.19
C GLN A 100 -10.37 -5.56 -1.34
N ILE A 101 -10.10 -5.92 -0.09
CA ILE A 101 -11.12 -6.43 0.85
C ILE A 101 -12.19 -5.35 1.11
N ALA A 102 -11.79 -4.09 1.28
CA ALA A 102 -12.71 -2.97 1.44
C ALA A 102 -13.62 -2.80 0.20
N ALA A 103 -13.05 -2.86 -1.00
CA ALA A 103 -13.81 -2.79 -2.24
C ALA A 103 -14.82 -3.95 -2.37
N PHE A 104 -14.46 -5.18 -1.98
CA PHE A 104 -15.40 -6.30 -1.94
C PHE A 104 -16.54 -6.07 -0.96
N ARG A 105 -16.25 -5.48 0.20
CA ARG A 105 -17.26 -5.17 1.22
C ARG A 105 -18.26 -4.13 0.73
N GLU A 106 -17.82 -3.07 0.05
CA GLU A 106 -18.70 -2.05 -0.53
C GLU A 106 -19.63 -2.62 -1.60
N GLN A 107 -19.13 -3.59 -2.37
CA GLN A 107 -19.87 -4.32 -3.40
C GLN A 107 -20.77 -5.43 -2.84
N ALA A 108 -20.72 -5.69 -1.55
CA ALA A 108 -21.54 -6.70 -0.88
C ALA A 108 -22.72 -6.09 -0.12
N TYR A 109 -23.70 -6.91 0.21
CA TYR A 109 -24.81 -6.52 1.09
C TYR A 109 -24.50 -6.94 2.53
N PRO A 110 -24.83 -6.13 3.54
CA PRO A 110 -24.78 -6.60 4.92
C PRO A 110 -25.75 -7.78 5.10
N PHE A 111 -25.33 -8.80 5.84
CA PHE A 111 -26.19 -9.93 6.23
C PHE A 111 -26.97 -9.57 7.50
N ASP A 112 -27.94 -8.67 7.34
CA ASP A 112 -28.89 -8.27 8.38
C ASP A 112 -30.14 -9.17 8.40
N THR A 113 -31.09 -8.86 9.29
CA THR A 113 -32.35 -9.61 9.42
C THR A 113 -33.16 -9.64 8.12
N ALA A 114 -33.14 -8.56 7.34
CA ALA A 114 -33.90 -8.46 6.10
C ALA A 114 -33.27 -9.34 5.00
N MET A 115 -31.94 -9.31 4.87
CA MET A 115 -31.22 -10.22 3.97
C MET A 115 -31.41 -11.68 4.37
N GLU A 116 -31.33 -11.99 5.66
CA GLU A 116 -31.58 -13.33 6.18
C GLU A 116 -32.96 -13.86 5.81
N GLN A 117 -34.00 -13.03 5.95
CA GLN A 117 -35.37 -13.44 5.60
C GLN A 117 -35.49 -13.76 4.10
N LYS A 118 -34.96 -12.89 3.24
CA LYS A 118 -34.97 -13.11 1.78
C LYS A 118 -34.27 -14.41 1.40
N LEU A 119 -33.07 -14.65 1.94
CA LEU A 119 -32.33 -15.89 1.65
C LEU A 119 -33.05 -17.14 2.16
N ARG A 120 -33.71 -17.04 3.31
CA ARG A 120 -34.52 -18.15 3.87
C ARG A 120 -35.70 -18.51 2.96
N GLU A 121 -36.39 -17.53 2.41
CA GLU A 121 -37.49 -17.75 1.46
C GLU A 121 -36.98 -18.39 0.16
N ILE A 122 -35.86 -17.90 -0.37
CA ILE A 122 -35.22 -18.46 -1.57
C ILE A 122 -34.84 -19.93 -1.35
N GLU A 123 -34.15 -20.24 -0.25
CA GLU A 123 -33.76 -21.63 0.06
C GLU A 123 -34.96 -22.56 0.23
N ARG A 124 -36.03 -22.13 0.89
CA ARG A 124 -37.26 -22.92 1.01
C ARG A 124 -37.89 -23.19 -0.35
N SER A 125 -37.85 -22.22 -1.27
CA SER A 125 -38.47 -22.34 -2.59
C SER A 125 -37.70 -23.23 -3.56
N LEU A 126 -36.37 -23.27 -3.44
CA LEU A 126 -35.48 -23.96 -4.38
C LEU A 126 -35.03 -25.35 -3.90
N GLY A 127 -35.21 -25.65 -2.61
CA GLY A 127 -34.78 -26.92 -2.04
C GLY A 127 -33.26 -27.08 -2.02
N THR A 128 -32.78 -28.32 -2.18
CA THR A 128 -31.35 -28.63 -2.09
C THR A 128 -30.64 -28.59 -3.45
N ASN A 129 -29.58 -27.79 -3.54
CA ASN A 129 -28.66 -27.71 -4.69
C ASN A 129 -29.34 -27.30 -6.01
N PRO A 130 -30.02 -26.13 -6.05
CA PRO A 130 -30.64 -25.65 -7.27
C PRO A 130 -29.58 -25.35 -8.34
N PRO A 131 -29.94 -25.45 -9.64
CA PRO A 131 -29.11 -24.95 -10.72
C PRO A 131 -28.77 -23.47 -10.52
N GLU A 132 -27.52 -23.08 -10.80
CA GLU A 132 -27.04 -21.71 -10.53
C GLU A 132 -27.90 -20.63 -11.20
N GLY A 133 -28.34 -20.87 -12.44
CA GLY A 133 -29.20 -19.94 -13.15
C GLY A 133 -30.56 -19.73 -12.48
N GLU A 134 -31.13 -20.77 -11.88
CA GLU A 134 -32.40 -20.64 -11.14
C GLU A 134 -32.21 -19.88 -9.83
N TYR A 135 -31.12 -20.18 -9.12
CA TYR A 135 -30.75 -19.46 -7.91
C TYR A 135 -30.57 -17.96 -8.16
N LYS A 136 -29.80 -17.59 -9.20
CA LYS A 136 -29.60 -16.19 -9.62
C LYS A 136 -30.92 -15.50 -9.99
N ARG A 137 -31.83 -16.18 -10.71
CA ARG A 137 -33.17 -15.63 -11.02
C ARG A 137 -33.98 -15.32 -9.76
N ARG A 138 -33.93 -16.20 -8.74
CA ARG A 138 -34.61 -15.95 -7.46
C ARG A 138 -33.99 -14.79 -6.70
N LEU A 139 -32.66 -14.68 -6.67
CA LEU A 139 -31.99 -13.52 -6.06
C LEU A 139 -32.49 -12.21 -6.67
N ILE A 140 -32.52 -12.12 -8.00
CA ILE A 140 -33.01 -10.94 -8.73
C ILE A 140 -34.48 -10.65 -8.38
N ALA A 141 -35.33 -11.67 -8.31
CA ALA A 141 -36.74 -11.51 -7.95
C ALA A 141 -36.95 -10.94 -6.53
N HIS A 142 -35.98 -11.14 -5.63
CA HIS A 142 -35.96 -10.54 -4.28
C HIS A 142 -35.18 -9.21 -4.20
N GLY A 143 -34.84 -8.62 -5.35
CA GLY A 143 -34.08 -7.38 -5.46
C GLY A 143 -32.62 -7.51 -5.04
N ILE A 144 -32.07 -8.73 -5.08
CA ILE A 144 -30.67 -9.01 -4.76
C ILE A 144 -29.91 -9.14 -6.08
N THR A 145 -29.33 -8.04 -6.53
CA THR A 145 -28.56 -7.95 -7.78
C THR A 145 -27.08 -7.65 -7.50
N PRO A 146 -26.16 -7.96 -8.42
CA PRO A 146 -24.77 -7.50 -8.31
C PRO A 146 -24.72 -5.98 -8.13
N LYS A 147 -23.91 -5.50 -7.18
CA LYS A 147 -23.63 -4.08 -7.04
C LYS A 147 -22.62 -3.64 -8.09
N LYS A 148 -22.64 -2.35 -8.45
CA LYS A 148 -21.63 -1.75 -9.34
C LYS A 148 -20.25 -1.99 -8.75
N LYS A 149 -19.29 -2.38 -9.59
CA LYS A 149 -17.90 -2.54 -9.18
C LYS A 149 -17.41 -1.24 -8.53
N ALA A 150 -16.96 -1.34 -7.29
CA ALA A 150 -16.31 -0.24 -6.60
C ALA A 150 -14.89 -0.09 -7.13
N GLY A 151 -14.42 1.15 -7.21
CA GLY A 151 -13.04 1.44 -7.52
C GLY A 151 -12.12 0.87 -6.45
N TYR A 152 -10.90 0.55 -6.86
CA TYR A 152 -9.84 0.26 -5.91
C TYR A 152 -9.39 1.57 -5.26
N ALA A 153 -9.61 1.72 -3.95
CA ALA A 153 -9.23 2.90 -3.19
C ALA A 153 -8.41 2.49 -1.97
N ILE A 154 -7.27 3.15 -1.77
CA ILE A 154 -6.43 2.94 -0.59
C ILE A 154 -7.20 3.43 0.66
N PRO A 155 -7.24 2.67 1.76
CA PRO A 155 -7.85 3.12 3.01
C PRO A 155 -7.27 4.45 3.51
N GLN A 156 -8.13 5.37 3.95
CA GLN A 156 -7.71 6.69 4.44
C GLN A 156 -6.74 6.60 5.63
N GLU A 157 -6.91 5.61 6.51
CA GLU A 157 -5.98 5.34 7.62
C GLU A 157 -4.56 5.05 7.10
N ALA A 158 -4.42 4.20 6.08
CA ALA A 158 -3.13 3.88 5.51
C ALA A 158 -2.48 5.09 4.81
N GLN A 159 -3.30 5.89 4.10
CA GLN A 159 -2.85 7.15 3.48
C GLN A 159 -2.29 8.12 4.53
N GLN A 160 -3.03 8.31 5.63
CA GLN A 160 -2.64 9.21 6.71
C GLN A 160 -1.33 8.75 7.37
N VAL A 161 -1.23 7.46 7.71
CA VAL A 161 -0.01 6.91 8.33
C VAL A 161 1.21 7.06 7.42
N ALA A 162 1.06 6.80 6.11
CA ALA A 162 2.16 6.96 5.16
C ALA A 162 2.62 8.42 5.05
N LEU A 163 1.67 9.37 5.00
CA LEU A 163 1.96 10.80 4.98
C LEU A 163 2.65 11.28 6.26
N ASP A 164 2.12 10.88 7.42
CA ASP A 164 2.71 11.23 8.72
C ASP A 164 4.14 10.68 8.84
N THR A 165 4.35 9.44 8.40
CA THR A 165 5.68 8.80 8.37
C THR A 165 6.65 9.60 7.48
N LEU A 166 6.22 10.06 6.30
CA LEU A 166 7.07 10.89 5.43
C LEU A 166 7.37 12.25 6.07
N MET A 167 6.38 12.88 6.70
CA MET A 167 6.52 14.18 7.36
C MET A 167 7.45 14.11 8.57
N GLU A 168 7.37 13.05 9.37
CA GLU A 168 8.30 12.77 10.47
C GLU A 168 9.70 12.48 9.92
N PHE A 169 9.81 11.65 8.89
CA PHE A 169 11.09 11.37 8.24
C PHE A 169 11.77 12.66 7.74
N ALA A 170 11.03 13.53 7.05
CA ALA A 170 11.55 14.80 6.53
C ALA A 170 12.00 15.75 7.65
N ARG A 171 11.31 15.76 8.79
CA ARG A 171 11.65 16.61 9.95
C ARG A 171 12.86 16.10 10.71
N ASP A 172 12.91 14.80 10.97
CA ASP A 172 13.74 14.25 12.06
C ASP A 172 14.90 13.37 11.58
N THR A 173 14.90 12.95 10.30
CA THR A 173 15.98 12.10 9.78
C THR A 173 17.33 12.79 9.92
N ARG A 174 18.34 12.10 10.47
CA ARG A 174 19.68 12.68 10.59
C ARG A 174 20.35 12.75 9.22
N LEU A 175 20.76 13.94 8.79
CA LEU A 175 21.52 14.13 7.56
C LEU A 175 23.00 13.87 7.81
N GLU A 176 23.48 12.76 7.25
CA GLU A 176 24.92 12.55 7.08
C GLU A 176 25.42 13.27 5.82
N TYR A 177 24.59 13.24 4.77
CA TYR A 177 24.73 14.02 3.55
C TYR A 177 23.37 14.63 3.20
N ALA A 178 23.32 15.53 2.23
CA ALA A 178 22.06 16.10 1.72
C ALA A 178 21.17 15.09 0.99
N TYR A 179 21.66 13.89 0.71
CA TYR A 179 21.04 12.89 -0.15
C TYR A 179 19.57 12.60 0.19
N GLN A 180 19.21 12.47 1.46
CA GLN A 180 17.83 12.15 1.84
C GLN A 180 16.85 13.23 1.40
N MET A 181 17.20 14.50 1.54
CA MET A 181 16.33 15.61 1.15
C MET A 181 16.33 15.78 -0.38
N LEU A 182 17.46 15.52 -1.05
CA LEU A 182 17.52 15.52 -2.52
C LEU A 182 16.66 14.41 -3.13
N LEU A 183 16.70 13.19 -2.57
CA LEU A 183 15.83 12.10 -3.01
C LEU A 183 14.36 12.43 -2.75
N LEU A 184 14.04 13.05 -1.60
CA LEU A 184 12.69 13.52 -1.31
C LEU A 184 12.21 14.53 -2.35
N LEU A 185 13.02 15.53 -2.69
CA LEU A 185 12.67 16.54 -3.70
C LEU A 185 12.40 15.92 -5.07
N ILE A 186 13.25 14.97 -5.49
CA ILE A 186 13.09 14.26 -6.76
C ILE A 186 11.84 13.38 -6.75
N LEU A 187 11.56 12.68 -5.65
CA LEU A 187 10.31 11.92 -5.47
C LEU A 187 9.10 12.83 -5.70
N LEU A 188 9.05 13.99 -5.05
CA LEU A 188 7.89 14.89 -5.13
C LEU A 188 7.65 15.41 -6.55
N GLN A 189 8.74 15.63 -7.29
CA GLN A 189 8.75 16.24 -8.62
C GLN A 189 8.55 15.24 -9.77
N TYR A 190 9.19 14.07 -9.69
CA TYR A 190 9.33 13.14 -10.81
C TYR A 190 8.56 11.83 -10.68
N SER A 191 7.90 11.57 -9.54
CA SER A 191 7.01 10.42 -9.45
C SER A 191 5.82 10.59 -10.39
N ASP A 192 5.60 9.61 -11.26
CA ASP A 192 4.46 9.59 -12.17
C ASP A 192 3.14 9.22 -11.45
N GLU A 193 2.05 9.08 -12.23
CA GLU A 193 0.72 8.70 -11.72
C GLU A 193 0.66 7.29 -11.10
N HIS A 194 1.68 6.47 -11.33
CA HIS A 194 1.85 5.15 -10.75
C HIS A 194 2.90 5.12 -9.62
N GLY A 195 3.49 6.28 -9.28
CA GLY A 195 4.50 6.40 -8.25
C GLY A 195 5.88 5.92 -8.69
N LEU A 196 6.15 5.80 -9.99
CA LEU A 196 7.45 5.39 -10.50
C LEU A 196 8.32 6.61 -10.81
N PHE A 197 9.61 6.53 -10.50
CA PHE A 197 10.61 7.49 -10.96
C PHE A 197 11.99 6.84 -11.14
N SER A 198 12.76 7.30 -12.11
CA SER A 198 14.00 6.63 -12.55
C SER A 198 15.16 6.82 -11.59
N VAL A 199 15.87 5.73 -11.27
CA VAL A 199 17.14 5.76 -10.52
C VAL A 199 18.20 6.52 -11.31
N ARG A 200 18.27 6.29 -12.62
CA ARG A 200 19.21 6.96 -13.52
C ARG A 200 18.97 8.46 -13.58
N GLU A 201 17.71 8.88 -13.77
CA GLU A 201 17.41 10.30 -13.77
C GLU A 201 17.72 10.91 -12.40
N THR A 202 17.39 10.23 -11.30
CA THR A 202 17.73 10.67 -9.95
C THR A 202 19.25 10.90 -9.79
N ALA A 203 20.08 10.01 -10.32
CA ALA A 203 21.54 10.15 -10.30
C ALA A 203 22.01 11.39 -11.09
N ASP A 204 21.42 11.63 -12.26
CA ASP A 204 21.71 12.81 -13.08
C ASP A 204 21.32 14.11 -12.35
N ARG A 205 20.18 14.14 -11.66
CA ARG A 205 19.72 15.31 -10.87
C ARG A 205 20.60 15.57 -9.64
N PHE A 206 21.02 14.53 -8.93
CA PHE A 206 22.01 14.66 -7.86
C PHE A 206 23.29 15.27 -8.39
N SER A 207 23.80 14.74 -9.50
CA SER A 207 25.04 15.20 -10.11
C SER A 207 24.94 16.67 -10.56
N ALA A 208 23.79 17.07 -11.10
CA ALA A 208 23.52 18.46 -11.47
C ALA A 208 23.54 19.40 -10.26
N PHE A 209 22.88 19.02 -9.15
CA PHE A 209 22.86 19.84 -7.93
C PHE A 209 24.27 20.08 -7.37
N TYR A 210 25.08 19.04 -7.23
CA TYR A 210 26.46 19.21 -6.71
C TYR A 210 27.38 19.94 -7.69
N ARG A 211 27.16 19.83 -9.01
CA ARG A 211 27.90 20.62 -10.00
C ARG A 211 27.62 22.10 -9.85
N LEU A 212 26.35 22.51 -9.69
CA LEU A 212 25.99 23.91 -9.46
C LEU A 212 26.67 24.47 -8.21
N ARG A 213 26.77 23.66 -7.15
CA ARG A 213 27.50 24.05 -5.93
C ARG A 213 28.99 24.27 -6.20
N GLN A 214 29.63 23.37 -6.96
CA GLN A 214 31.04 23.51 -7.33
C GLN A 214 31.28 24.74 -8.22
N GLU A 215 30.40 24.99 -9.20
CA GLU A 215 30.46 26.16 -10.08
C GLU A 215 30.29 27.48 -9.31
N ALA A 216 29.56 27.45 -8.19
CA ALA A 216 29.37 28.59 -7.28
C ALA A 216 30.45 28.68 -6.18
N ASP A 217 31.50 27.84 -6.21
CA ASP A 217 32.57 27.75 -5.21
C ASP A 217 32.04 27.55 -3.76
N LEU A 218 30.91 26.83 -3.63
CA LEU A 218 30.30 26.55 -2.34
C LEU A 218 30.94 25.34 -1.64
N PRO A 219 30.89 25.27 -0.30
CA PRO A 219 31.42 24.13 0.45
C PRO A 219 30.84 22.78 0.00
N LEU A 220 31.71 21.79 -0.07
CA LEU A 220 31.36 20.39 -0.30
C LEU A 220 30.59 19.79 0.91
N GLU A 221 30.20 18.53 0.78
CA GLU A 221 29.51 17.81 1.86
C GLU A 221 30.26 17.82 3.19
N LYS A 222 29.50 17.94 4.30
CA LYS A 222 30.06 17.93 5.65
C LYS A 222 30.79 16.61 5.90
N ARG A 223 32.09 16.69 6.22
CA ARG A 223 32.89 15.53 6.63
C ARG A 223 32.76 15.33 8.14
N TYR A 224 32.20 14.20 8.56
CA TYR A 224 32.24 13.79 9.95
C TYR A 224 33.55 13.04 10.22
N ALA A 225 34.06 13.14 11.45
CA ALA A 225 35.27 12.43 11.84
C ALA A 225 35.08 10.91 11.62
N GLY A 226 35.88 10.31 10.74
CA GLY A 226 35.81 8.89 10.39
C GLY A 226 34.79 8.51 9.29
N SER A 227 34.03 9.46 8.73
CA SER A 227 33.14 9.17 7.59
C SER A 227 33.93 9.12 6.28
N ARG A 228 33.51 8.25 5.35
CA ARG A 228 34.06 8.25 3.99
C ARG A 228 33.74 9.58 3.29
N ARG A 229 34.58 9.98 2.33
CA ARG A 229 34.28 11.12 1.45
C ARG A 229 32.95 10.86 0.74
N ALA A 230 32.11 11.88 0.62
CA ALA A 230 30.85 11.75 -0.11
C ALA A 230 31.15 11.38 -1.57
N VAL A 231 30.41 10.41 -2.12
CA VAL A 231 30.60 9.93 -3.50
C VAL A 231 30.50 11.09 -4.50
N VAL A 232 29.59 12.04 -4.25
CA VAL A 232 29.39 13.25 -5.05
C VAL A 232 30.57 14.22 -5.06
N ASP A 233 31.49 14.12 -4.08
CA ASP A 233 32.69 14.94 -4.05
C ASP A 233 33.79 14.38 -4.97
N ASN A 234 33.62 13.19 -5.55
CA ASN A 234 34.57 12.63 -6.51
C ASN A 234 34.29 13.20 -7.90
N VAL A 235 35.26 13.96 -8.43
CA VAL A 235 35.16 14.63 -9.75
C VAL A 235 34.99 13.62 -10.88
N ASP A 236 35.56 12.43 -10.73
CA ASP A 236 35.54 11.36 -11.73
C ASP A 236 34.42 10.34 -11.48
N VAL A 237 33.43 10.65 -10.64
CA VAL A 237 32.34 9.72 -10.33
C VAL A 237 31.54 9.40 -11.59
N SER A 238 31.46 8.11 -11.92
CA SER A 238 30.64 7.66 -13.02
C SER A 238 29.16 7.67 -12.65
N ARG A 239 28.29 7.77 -13.65
CA ARG A 239 26.83 7.63 -13.46
C ARG A 239 26.47 6.32 -12.76
N SER A 240 27.11 5.21 -13.12
CA SER A 240 26.84 3.90 -12.52
C SER A 240 27.19 3.87 -11.03
N GLU A 241 28.29 4.53 -10.63
CA GLU A 241 28.63 4.69 -9.21
C GLU A 241 27.61 5.57 -8.47
N MET A 242 27.08 6.62 -9.11
CA MET A 242 26.00 7.44 -8.55
C MET A 242 24.69 6.66 -8.38
N GLU A 243 24.29 5.88 -9.38
CA GLU A 243 23.11 4.99 -9.28
C GLU A 243 23.27 3.97 -8.15
N ASN A 244 24.46 3.35 -8.04
CA ASN A 244 24.75 2.43 -6.96
C ASN A 244 24.76 3.14 -5.60
N MET A 245 25.32 4.35 -5.53
CA MET A 245 25.29 5.18 -4.32
C MET A 245 23.85 5.40 -3.86
N LEU A 246 22.93 5.80 -4.75
CA LEU A 246 21.53 6.03 -4.38
C LEU A 246 20.88 4.78 -3.75
N LYS A 247 21.18 3.59 -4.29
CA LYS A 247 20.69 2.29 -3.80
C LYS A 247 21.26 1.92 -2.43
N VAL A 248 22.49 2.33 -2.12
CA VAL A 248 23.12 2.10 -0.81
C VAL A 248 22.75 3.19 0.21
N SER A 249 22.62 4.44 -0.24
CA SER A 249 22.22 5.60 0.53
C SER A 249 21.84 6.74 -0.44
N PRO A 250 20.60 7.24 -0.45
CA PRO A 250 19.71 7.28 0.71
C PRO A 250 18.56 6.26 0.68
N PHE A 251 18.36 5.50 -0.40
CA PHE A 251 17.19 4.65 -0.62
C PHE A 251 16.83 3.75 0.59
N PRO A 252 17.75 2.98 1.20
CA PRO A 252 17.40 2.05 2.26
C PRO A 252 16.77 2.71 3.50
N ARG A 253 16.94 4.03 3.67
CA ARG A 253 16.30 4.77 4.77
C ARG A 253 14.82 5.01 4.51
N PHE A 254 14.41 5.23 3.25
CA PHE A 254 13.01 5.33 2.86
C PHE A 254 12.34 3.96 2.85
N GLU A 255 13.04 2.95 2.33
CA GLU A 255 12.58 1.56 2.27
C GLU A 255 12.24 1.01 3.66
N ARG A 256 13.11 1.21 4.65
CA ARG A 256 12.84 0.77 6.04
C ARG A 256 11.61 1.42 6.68
N GLN A 257 11.21 2.59 6.21
CA GLN A 257 9.99 3.27 6.66
C GLN A 257 8.77 2.86 5.83
N GLY A 258 8.94 2.01 4.81
CA GLY A 258 7.89 1.60 3.89
C GLY A 258 7.45 2.71 2.94
N LEU A 259 8.27 3.74 2.73
CA LEU A 259 7.93 4.90 1.90
C LEU A 259 8.27 4.70 0.42
N LEU A 260 9.36 3.97 0.16
CA LEU A 260 9.83 3.62 -1.18
C LEU A 260 10.13 2.13 -1.28
N ASP A 261 10.04 1.60 -2.49
CA ASP A 261 10.59 0.31 -2.90
C ASP A 261 11.41 0.52 -4.20
N ILE A 262 12.00 -0.54 -4.72
CA ILE A 262 12.76 -0.53 -5.97
C ILE A 262 12.27 -1.65 -6.91
N SER A 263 12.22 -1.37 -8.21
CA SER A 263 11.85 -2.36 -9.22
C SER A 263 12.82 -3.54 -9.24
N GLU A 264 12.36 -4.70 -9.72
CA GLU A 264 13.17 -5.93 -9.77
C GLU A 264 14.45 -5.77 -10.61
N ASP A 265 14.40 -4.95 -11.67
CA ASP A 265 15.56 -4.61 -12.51
C ASP A 265 16.46 -3.51 -11.91
N GLY A 266 16.05 -2.95 -10.76
CA GLY A 266 16.74 -1.89 -10.05
C GLY A 266 16.80 -0.56 -10.79
N GLN A 267 15.95 -0.32 -11.79
CA GLN A 267 15.98 0.88 -12.64
C GLN A 267 15.05 2.00 -12.17
N SER A 268 14.04 1.68 -11.35
CA SER A 268 13.05 2.64 -10.88
C SER A 268 12.82 2.50 -9.38
N PHE A 269 12.69 3.63 -8.71
CA PHE A 269 12.10 3.69 -7.39
C PHE A 269 10.57 3.67 -7.50
N ILE A 270 9.93 3.08 -6.51
CA ILE A 270 8.47 2.89 -6.44
C ILE A 270 7.97 3.56 -5.17
N VAL A 271 7.11 4.56 -5.29
CA VAL A 271 6.46 5.21 -4.16
C VAL A 271 5.38 4.30 -3.60
N ASN A 272 5.34 4.18 -2.27
CA ASN A 272 4.27 3.46 -1.58
C ASN A 272 2.89 3.95 -2.05
N ALA A 273 1.99 3.03 -2.42
CA ALA A 273 0.69 3.38 -2.99
C ALA A 273 -0.18 4.24 -2.05
N ALA A 274 -0.09 4.02 -0.74
CA ALA A 274 -0.79 4.85 0.23
C ALA A 274 -0.20 6.25 0.33
N LEU A 275 1.13 6.38 0.25
CA LEU A 275 1.77 7.69 0.19
C LEU A 275 1.38 8.42 -1.10
N LEU A 276 1.43 7.75 -2.26
CA LEU A 276 1.06 8.32 -3.54
C LEU A 276 -0.37 8.86 -3.52
N ALA A 277 -1.32 8.09 -2.99
CA ALA A 277 -2.71 8.50 -2.85
C ALA A 277 -2.90 9.68 -1.88
N ALA A 278 -2.05 9.80 -0.86
CA ALA A 278 -2.11 10.87 0.15
C ALA A 278 -1.48 12.21 -0.30
N LEU A 279 -0.54 12.18 -1.24
CA LEU A 279 0.24 13.36 -1.64
C LEU A 279 -0.59 14.33 -2.49
N SER A 280 -1.12 15.37 -1.84
CA SER A 280 -1.74 16.51 -2.50
C SER A 280 -0.70 17.55 -2.93
N PRO A 281 -1.03 18.49 -3.85
CA PRO A 281 -0.15 19.62 -4.17
C PRO A 281 0.27 20.43 -2.92
N ALA A 282 -0.64 20.61 -1.96
CA ALA A 282 -0.34 21.28 -0.70
C ALA A 282 0.67 20.50 0.16
N HIS A 283 0.52 19.17 0.25
CA HIS A 283 1.48 18.32 0.95
C HIS A 283 2.86 18.37 0.28
N LYS A 284 2.91 18.28 -1.05
CA LYS A 284 4.15 18.38 -1.81
C LYS A 284 4.86 19.72 -1.55
N GLN A 285 4.12 20.82 -1.52
CA GLN A 285 4.70 22.14 -1.24
C GLN A 285 5.29 22.23 0.18
N VAL A 286 4.56 21.76 1.19
CA VAL A 286 5.05 21.75 2.58
C VAL A 286 6.33 20.91 2.71
N LEU A 287 6.34 19.71 2.12
CA LEU A 287 7.50 18.83 2.14
C LEU A 287 8.69 19.43 1.37
N ARG A 288 8.45 20.10 0.23
CA ARG A 288 9.48 20.80 -0.53
C ARG A 288 10.13 21.91 0.29
N THR A 289 9.32 22.80 0.88
CA THR A 289 9.83 23.88 1.75
C THR A 289 10.63 23.32 2.93
N LEU A 290 10.14 22.25 3.57
CA LEU A 290 10.86 21.59 4.64
C LEU A 290 12.21 21.02 4.17
N ALA A 291 12.23 20.32 3.03
CA ALA A 291 13.45 19.75 2.46
C ALA A 291 14.48 20.83 2.12
N ILE A 292 14.06 21.95 1.53
CA ILE A 292 14.92 23.11 1.22
C ILE A 292 15.52 23.69 2.51
N ARG A 293 14.69 23.96 3.53
CA ARG A 293 15.16 24.45 4.83
C ARG A 293 16.19 23.50 5.47
N ARG A 294 15.92 22.19 5.39
CA ARG A 294 16.81 21.15 5.92
C ARG A 294 18.14 21.11 5.17
N LEU A 295 18.15 21.34 3.86
CA LEU A 295 19.35 21.47 3.05
C LEU A 295 20.14 22.74 3.39
N ALA A 296 19.47 23.88 3.47
CA ALA A 296 20.08 25.15 3.88
C ALA A 296 20.75 25.06 5.26
N ALA A 297 20.06 24.47 6.25
CA ALA A 297 20.64 24.22 7.57
C ALA A 297 21.81 23.21 7.53
N HIS A 298 21.74 22.21 6.65
CA HIS A 298 22.82 21.24 6.47
C HIS A 298 24.08 21.88 5.90
N PHE A 299 23.96 22.76 4.90
CA PHE A 299 25.12 23.43 4.30
C PHE A 299 25.54 24.72 5.02
N GLY A 300 24.66 25.32 5.83
CA GLY A 300 24.89 26.62 6.47
C GLY A 300 24.69 27.81 5.51
N GLU A 301 23.72 27.68 4.61
CA GLU A 301 23.46 28.60 3.48
C GLU A 301 22.05 29.19 3.57
N ASP A 302 21.75 30.20 2.74
CA ASP A 302 20.42 30.80 2.68
C ASP A 302 19.41 29.87 1.98
N GLU A 303 18.15 29.88 2.45
CA GLU A 303 17.09 29.04 1.85
C GLU A 303 16.86 29.38 0.37
N ALA A 304 16.97 30.65 -0.04
CA ALA A 304 16.72 31.07 -1.42
C ALA A 304 17.85 30.63 -2.37
N GLU A 305 19.09 30.59 -1.91
CA GLU A 305 20.22 30.08 -2.69
C GLU A 305 20.07 28.59 -2.97
N ILE A 306 19.75 27.80 -1.93
CA ILE A 306 19.45 26.38 -2.07
C ILE A 306 18.24 26.16 -2.98
N GLU A 307 17.17 26.93 -2.81
CA GLU A 307 15.97 26.83 -3.65
C GLU A 307 16.30 27.09 -5.12
N GLY A 308 17.13 28.09 -5.43
CA GLY A 308 17.60 28.37 -6.79
C GLY A 308 18.35 27.19 -7.41
N MET A 309 19.27 26.57 -6.65
CA MET A 309 20.02 25.39 -7.13
C MET A 309 19.12 24.17 -7.30
N VAL A 310 18.19 23.94 -6.38
CA VAL A 310 17.19 22.86 -6.48
C VAL A 310 16.31 23.08 -7.71
N MET A 311 15.80 24.29 -7.94
CA MET A 311 14.98 24.64 -9.10
C MET A 311 15.72 24.36 -10.41
N GLN A 312 17.01 24.70 -10.49
CA GLN A 312 17.81 24.49 -11.69
C GLN A 312 18.18 23.01 -11.91
N ALA A 313 18.49 22.28 -10.84
CA ALA A 313 18.90 20.87 -10.95
C ALA A 313 17.72 19.90 -11.09
N ILE A 314 16.67 20.10 -10.28
CA ILE A 314 15.56 19.16 -10.05
C ILE A 314 14.25 19.68 -10.66
N GLY A 315 14.05 20.98 -10.78
CA GLY A 315 12.71 21.53 -11.06
C GLY A 315 11.97 21.79 -9.77
#